data_AF-A0A7S3FJC4-F1
#
_entry.id   AF-A0A7S3FJC4-F1
#
_cell.length_a   1.000
_cell.length_b   1.000
_cell.length_c   1.000
_cell.angle_alpha   90.00
_cell.angle_beta   90.00
_cell.angle_gamma   90.00
#
_symmetry.space_group_name_H-M   'P 1'
#
loop_
_entity.id
_entity.type
_entity.pdbx_description
1 polymer ?
#
loop_
_entity_poly.entity_id
_entity_poly.type
_entity_poly.pdbx_seq_one_letter_code
_entity_poly.pdbx_strand_id
1 'polypeptide(L)'
;MALRGNTGTLAISWLPVCTADTCGGIFGAYRVNFALTGYFTALCLLTVGTTEFGAKLHRGWWWAKTILLMALLGATLFVSNESLAMGQEVARFGSIAFLFAQPLLLISLGHNWNEAWVEADGDEPLSCLSWRAALLLVSATMYGGSAMGCASLLRLFAGPVG
;
A
#
# COMPACT_ATOMS: atom_id res chain seq x y z
N MET A 1 -22.76 -2.99 -41.14
CA MET A 1 -24.17 -3.42 -41.23
C MET A 1 -24.51 -4.18 -39.94
N ALA A 2 -25.46 -3.63 -39.18
CA ALA A 2 -26.17 -4.15 -38.00
C ALA A 2 -25.39 -4.58 -36.73
N LEU A 3 -25.77 -4.22 -35.49
CA LEU A 3 -26.80 -3.32 -34.92
C LEU A 3 -26.52 -3.12 -33.40
N ARG A 4 -26.82 -1.91 -32.90
CA ARG A 4 -27.41 -1.53 -31.58
C ARG A 4 -26.75 -1.93 -30.24
N GLY A 5 -26.63 -0.91 -29.38
CA GLY A 5 -26.55 -1.08 -27.92
C GLY A 5 -26.29 0.21 -27.12
N ASN A 6 -27.14 1.22 -27.24
CA ASN A 6 -27.17 2.38 -26.35
C ASN A 6 -27.67 1.96 -24.96
N THR A 7 -26.82 2.02 -23.93
CA THR A 7 -27.22 2.26 -22.53
C THR A 7 -26.05 2.87 -21.75
N GLY A 8 -26.11 4.20 -21.53
CA GLY A 8 -25.66 4.79 -20.26
C GLY A 8 -24.17 5.10 -20.07
N THR A 9 -23.42 5.48 -21.10
CA THR A 9 -22.03 5.94 -20.95
C THR A 9 -21.97 7.36 -20.38
N LEU A 10 -22.18 7.51 -19.06
CA LEU A 10 -21.65 8.63 -18.28
C LEU A 10 -20.33 8.22 -17.59
N ALA A 11 -19.53 7.42 -18.29
CA ALA A 11 -18.16 7.11 -17.90
C ALA A 11 -17.24 8.19 -18.46
N ILE A 12 -16.52 8.85 -17.58
CA ILE A 12 -15.47 9.84 -17.83
C ILE A 12 -14.61 9.38 -19.02
N SER A 13 -14.67 10.09 -20.15
CA SER A 13 -14.10 9.69 -21.45
C SER A 13 -12.57 9.53 -21.49
N TRP A 14 -11.87 9.85 -20.40
CA TRP A 14 -10.42 9.86 -20.29
C TRP A 14 -9.83 8.69 -19.48
N LEU A 15 -10.67 7.87 -18.86
CA LEU A 15 -10.24 6.60 -18.28
C LEU A 15 -10.83 5.48 -19.13
N PRO A 16 -10.01 4.63 -19.78
CA PRO A 16 -10.53 3.43 -20.41
C PRO A 16 -11.18 2.59 -19.31
N VAL A 17 -12.51 2.60 -19.24
CA VAL A 17 -13.28 1.67 -18.43
C VAL A 17 -13.05 0.31 -19.07
N CYS A 18 -12.09 -0.39 -18.48
CA CYS A 18 -11.80 -1.79 -18.65
C CYS A 18 -13.10 -2.60 -18.74
N THR A 19 -13.52 -2.98 -19.95
CA THR A 19 -14.58 -3.97 -20.16
C THR A 19 -14.05 -5.34 -19.77
N ALA A 20 -14.94 -6.23 -19.33
CA ALA A 20 -14.64 -7.50 -18.65
C ALA A 20 -13.58 -8.38 -19.36
N ASP A 21 -13.44 -8.25 -20.69
CA ASP A 21 -12.54 -9.10 -21.49
C ASP A 21 -11.11 -8.54 -21.67
N THR A 22 -10.85 -7.25 -21.41
CA THR A 22 -9.55 -6.62 -21.73
C THR A 22 -8.66 -6.39 -20.51
N CYS A 23 -9.19 -6.54 -19.30
CA CYS A 23 -8.55 -5.98 -18.10
C CYS A 23 -8.87 -6.79 -16.83
N GLY A 24 -8.85 -8.11 -16.95
CA GLY A 24 -9.05 -9.02 -15.83
C GLY A 24 -8.08 -8.81 -14.66
N GLY A 25 -6.87 -8.30 -14.94
CA GLY A 25 -5.86 -8.01 -13.92
C GLY A 25 -6.29 -6.96 -12.89
N ILE A 26 -6.97 -5.88 -13.32
CA ILE A 26 -7.43 -4.83 -12.41
C ILE A 26 -8.55 -5.35 -11.50
N PHE A 27 -9.51 -6.08 -12.09
CA PHE A 27 -10.58 -6.70 -11.30
C PHE A 27 -10.05 -7.78 -10.34
N GLY A 28 -8.98 -8.49 -10.72
CA GLY A 28 -8.26 -9.40 -9.83
C GLY A 28 -7.71 -8.68 -8.60
N ALA A 29 -7.03 -7.56 -8.78
CA ALA A 29 -6.52 -6.73 -7.69
C ALA A 29 -7.66 -6.22 -6.78
N TYR A 30 -8.79 -5.79 -7.35
CA TYR A 30 -9.94 -5.32 -6.57
C TYR A 30 -10.56 -6.41 -5.71
N ARG A 31 -10.64 -7.65 -6.19
CA ARG A 31 -11.14 -8.78 -5.40
C ARG A 31 -10.25 -9.05 -4.17
N VAL A 32 -8.93 -9.11 -4.38
CA VAL A 32 -7.97 -9.32 -3.27
C VAL A 32 -8.01 -8.17 -2.27
N ASN A 33 -8.05 -6.92 -2.74
CA ASN A 33 -8.12 -5.76 -1.85
C ASN A 33 -9.42 -5.72 -1.04
N PHE A 34 -10.54 -6.06 -1.65
CA PHE A 34 -11.83 -6.14 -0.96
C PHE A 34 -11.82 -7.22 0.14
N ALA A 35 -11.29 -8.42 -0.17
CA ALA A 35 -11.12 -9.48 0.82
C ALA A 35 -10.24 -9.04 2.00
N LEU A 36 -9.12 -8.39 1.70
CA LEU A 36 -8.16 -7.95 2.71
C LEU A 36 -8.73 -6.84 3.60
N THR A 37 -9.47 -5.91 2.99
CA THR A 37 -10.17 -4.85 3.71
C THR A 37 -11.20 -5.45 4.67
N GLY A 38 -12.07 -6.34 4.18
CA GLY A 38 -13.05 -7.03 5.03
C GLY A 38 -12.40 -7.82 6.17
N TYR A 39 -11.31 -8.53 5.88
CA TYR A 39 -10.54 -9.28 6.87
C TYR A 39 -9.97 -8.39 7.98
N PHE A 40 -9.27 -7.31 7.64
CA PHE A 40 -8.70 -6.41 8.64
C PHE A 40 -9.74 -5.58 9.36
N THR A 41 -10.83 -5.18 8.70
CA THR A 41 -11.95 -4.50 9.36
C THR A 41 -12.61 -5.42 10.39
N ALA A 42 -12.85 -6.69 10.05
CA ALA A 42 -13.40 -7.66 11.01
C ALA A 42 -12.46 -7.86 12.21
N LEU A 43 -11.16 -8.02 11.97
CA LEU A 43 -10.16 -8.11 13.05
C LEU A 43 -10.11 -6.85 13.92
N CYS A 44 -10.19 -5.67 13.30
CA CYS A 44 -10.25 -4.40 14.02
C CYS A 44 -11.47 -4.37 14.95
N LEU A 45 -12.67 -4.63 14.42
CA LEU A 45 -13.91 -4.64 15.22
C LEU A 45 -13.87 -5.64 16.37
N LEU A 46 -13.29 -6.82 16.16
CA LEU A 46 -13.15 -7.84 17.21
C LEU A 46 -12.15 -7.45 18.32
N THR A 47 -11.30 -6.46 18.08
CA THR A 47 -10.19 -6.07 18.98
C THR A 47 -10.38 -4.69 19.61
N VAL A 48 -11.38 -3.91 19.17
CA VAL A 48 -11.74 -2.59 19.73
C VAL A 48 -12.00 -2.62 21.25
N GLY A 49 -12.57 -3.71 21.78
CA GLY A 49 -12.98 -3.78 23.19
C GLY A 49 -11.90 -4.18 24.20
N THR A 50 -10.63 -4.30 23.80
CA THR A 50 -9.49 -4.73 24.66
C THR A 50 -9.83 -5.89 25.59
N THR A 51 -10.55 -6.90 25.10
CA THR A 51 -10.95 -8.07 25.89
C THR A 51 -9.83 -9.11 25.89
N GLU A 52 -9.75 -9.97 26.91
CA GLU A 52 -8.80 -11.10 26.92
C GLU A 52 -8.98 -12.00 25.69
N PHE A 53 -10.22 -12.15 25.24
CA PHE A 53 -10.54 -12.87 24.01
C PHE A 53 -9.98 -12.17 22.77
N GLY A 54 -10.17 -10.85 22.64
CA GLY A 54 -9.61 -10.04 21.57
C GLY A 54 -8.08 -10.09 21.54
N ALA A 55 -7.41 -10.04 22.70
CA ALA A 55 -5.96 -10.15 22.80
C ALA A 55 -5.43 -11.55 22.40
N LYS A 56 -6.10 -12.62 22.84
CA LYS A 56 -5.78 -14.00 22.41
C LYS A 56 -5.99 -14.18 20.91
N LEU A 57 -7.08 -13.61 20.36
CA LEU A 57 -7.34 -13.64 18.93
C LEU A 57 -6.28 -12.84 18.16
N HIS A 58 -5.84 -11.68 18.67
CA HIS A 58 -4.85 -10.85 17.99
C HIS A 58 -3.47 -11.51 17.93
N ARG A 59 -2.99 -12.11 19.04
CA ARG A 59 -1.67 -12.75 19.13
C ARG A 59 -1.63 -14.19 18.61
N GLY A 60 -2.73 -14.92 18.73
CA GLY A 60 -2.81 -16.35 18.43
C GLY A 60 -3.56 -16.69 17.15
N TRP A 61 -3.97 -17.97 17.06
CA TRP A 61 -4.94 -18.50 16.09
C TRP A 61 -4.59 -18.25 14.61
N TRP A 62 -3.30 -18.33 14.28
CA TRP A 62 -2.79 -18.11 12.92
C TRP A 62 -3.46 -18.99 11.86
N TRP A 63 -3.67 -20.27 12.15
CA TRP A 63 -4.32 -21.18 11.20
C TRP A 63 -5.80 -20.86 10.95
N ALA A 64 -6.54 -20.46 11.98
CA ALA A 64 -7.93 -20.04 11.81
C ALA A 64 -8.02 -18.75 10.99
N LYS A 65 -7.12 -17.81 11.24
CA LYS A 65 -6.98 -16.55 10.49
C LYS A 65 -6.64 -16.78 9.02
N THR A 66 -5.69 -17.68 8.72
CA THR A 66 -5.31 -17.98 7.33
C THR A 66 -6.44 -18.67 6.59
N ILE A 67 -7.14 -19.63 7.21
CA ILE A 67 -8.32 -20.27 6.61
C ILE A 67 -9.42 -19.23 6.34
N LEU A 68 -9.70 -18.33 7.29
CA LEU A 68 -10.66 -17.25 7.11
C LEU A 68 -10.29 -16.33 5.93
N LEU A 69 -9.01 -15.96 5.81
CA LEU A 69 -8.52 -15.14 4.71
C LEU A 69 -8.68 -15.86 3.36
N MET A 70 -8.31 -17.13 3.28
CA MET A 70 -8.49 -17.93 2.06
C MET A 70 -9.96 -18.10 1.68
N ALA A 71 -10.84 -18.28 2.67
CA ALA A 71 -12.29 -18.34 2.46
C ALA A 71 -12.85 -17.01 1.95
N LEU A 72 -12.41 -15.88 2.52
CA LEU A 72 -12.79 -14.54 2.04
C LEU A 72 -12.30 -14.31 0.61
N LEU A 73 -11.06 -14.66 0.29
CA LEU A 73 -10.53 -14.57 -1.07
C LEU A 73 -11.36 -15.41 -2.05
N GLY A 74 -11.68 -16.66 -1.70
CA GLY A 74 -12.58 -17.50 -2.50
C GLY A 74 -13.99 -16.91 -2.64
N ALA A 75 -14.54 -16.33 -1.57
CA ALA A 75 -15.86 -15.71 -1.57
C ALA A 75 -15.92 -14.50 -2.52
N THR A 76 -14.83 -13.75 -2.67
CA THR A 76 -14.80 -12.61 -3.61
C THR A 76 -14.95 -13.01 -5.07
N LEU A 77 -14.79 -14.29 -5.44
CA LEU A 77 -15.04 -14.75 -6.81
C LEU A 77 -16.54 -14.70 -7.16
N PHE A 78 -17.43 -14.86 -6.18
CA PHE A 78 -18.88 -14.81 -6.37
C PHE A 78 -19.43 -13.37 -6.34
N VAL A 79 -18.61 -12.39 -5.97
CA VAL A 79 -19.02 -10.98 -5.86
C VAL A 79 -19.07 -10.32 -7.24
N SER A 80 -20.14 -9.55 -7.48
CA SER A 80 -20.34 -8.82 -8.73
C SER A 80 -19.30 -7.72 -8.96
N ASN A 81 -19.02 -7.39 -10.22
CA ASN A 81 -18.06 -6.34 -10.56
C ASN A 81 -18.53 -4.94 -10.11
N GLU A 82 -19.85 -4.71 -10.05
CA GLU A 82 -20.43 -3.42 -9.64
C GLU A 82 -20.17 -3.12 -8.16
N SER A 83 -20.35 -4.11 -7.27
CA SER A 83 -20.02 -3.97 -5.85
C SER A 83 -18.53 -3.70 -5.60
N LEU A 84 -17.65 -4.30 -6.42
CA LEU A 84 -16.20 -4.05 -6.33
C LEU A 84 -15.86 -2.62 -6.78
N ALA A 85 -16.60 -2.09 -7.77
CA ALA A 85 -16.43 -0.72 -8.22
C ALA A 85 -16.83 0.31 -7.14
N MET A 86 -17.83 0.04 -6.30
CA MET A 86 -18.14 0.92 -5.16
C MET A 86 -17.04 0.89 -4.08
N GLY A 87 -16.48 -0.30 -3.81
CA GLY A 87 -15.38 -0.45 -2.85
C GLY A 87 -14.12 0.35 -3.24
N GLN A 88 -13.91 0.57 -4.54
CA GLN A 88 -12.78 1.37 -5.03
C GLN A 88 -12.87 2.84 -4.61
N GLU A 89 -14.07 3.42 -4.57
CA GLU A 89 -14.25 4.84 -4.23
C GLU A 89 -13.97 5.04 -2.74
N VAL A 90 -14.42 4.11 -1.90
CA VAL A 90 -14.08 4.08 -0.47
C VAL A 90 -12.56 3.95 -0.28
N ALA A 91 -11.90 3.09 -1.06
CA ALA A 91 -10.45 2.91 -0.99
C ALA A 91 -9.68 4.18 -1.39
N ARG A 92 -10.18 4.98 -2.33
CA ARG A 92 -9.58 6.28 -2.69
C ARG A 92 -9.55 7.22 -1.50
N PHE A 93 -10.66 7.37 -0.78
CA PHE A 93 -10.69 8.19 0.44
C PHE A 93 -9.76 7.63 1.53
N GLY A 94 -9.74 6.32 1.73
CA GLY A 94 -8.83 5.66 2.68
C GLY A 94 -7.36 5.88 2.35
N SER A 95 -6.99 5.91 1.07
CA SER A 95 -5.61 6.11 0.62
C SER A 95 -5.04 7.47 1.02
N ILE A 96 -5.87 8.51 1.09
CA ILE A 96 -5.45 9.85 1.51
C ILE A 96 -4.96 9.82 2.96
N ALA A 97 -5.71 9.18 3.86
CA ALA A 97 -5.31 9.03 5.26
C ALA A 97 -4.01 8.21 5.38
N PHE A 98 -3.89 7.13 4.61
CA PHE A 98 -2.70 6.28 4.61
C PHE A 98 -1.46 7.02 4.08
N LEU A 99 -1.62 7.88 3.08
CA LEU A 99 -0.54 8.71 2.53
C LEU A 99 0.05 9.68 3.56
N PHE A 100 -0.75 10.14 4.53
CA PHE A 100 -0.24 10.93 5.66
C PHE A 100 0.39 10.06 6.75
N ALA A 101 -0.15 8.87 7.00
CA ALA A 101 0.38 7.96 8.02
C ALA A 101 1.79 7.43 7.68
N GLN A 102 2.03 7.06 6.42
CA GLN A 102 3.32 6.53 5.97
C GLN A 102 4.53 7.43 6.28
N PRO A 103 4.56 8.73 5.90
CA PRO A 103 5.69 9.60 6.19
C PRO A 103 5.87 9.84 7.69
N LEU A 104 4.80 9.90 8.49
CA LEU A 104 4.93 10.01 9.95
C LEU A 104 5.63 8.79 10.56
N LEU A 105 5.28 7.58 10.09
CA LEU A 105 5.95 6.35 10.49
C LEU A 105 7.41 6.28 9.99
N LEU A 106 7.68 6.80 8.79
CA LEU A 106 9.04 6.86 8.25
C LEU A 106 9.93 7.85 9.00
N ILE A 107 9.38 8.98 9.45
CA ILE A 107 10.10 9.98 10.25
C ILE A 107 10.50 9.37 11.60
N SER A 108 9.57 8.70 12.29
CA SER A 108 9.88 8.08 13.58
C SER A 108 10.86 6.91 13.43
N LEU A 109 10.71 6.09 12.38
CA LEU A 109 11.68 5.07 12.02
C LEU A 109 13.06 5.68 11.78
N GLY A 110 13.13 6.79 11.02
CA GLY A 110 14.37 7.48 10.70
C GLY A 110 15.10 8.03 11.93
N HIS A 111 14.36 8.65 12.87
CA HIS A 111 14.95 9.13 14.13
C HIS A 111 15.48 7.97 14.98
N ASN A 112 14.65 6.94 15.22
CA ASN A 112 15.05 5.78 16.01
C ASN A 112 16.24 5.03 15.39
N TRP A 113 16.27 4.92 14.05
CA TRP A 113 17.38 4.27 13.35
C TRP A 113 18.66 5.10 13.44
N ASN A 114 18.56 6.42 13.23
CA ASN A 114 19.70 7.32 13.36
C ASN A 114 20.28 7.31 14.78
N GLU A 115 19.44 7.41 15.81
CA GLU A 115 19.86 7.35 17.22
C GLU A 115 20.57 6.03 17.53
N ALA A 116 20.02 4.90 17.10
CA ALA A 116 20.64 3.59 17.31
C ALA A 116 22.03 3.46 16.66
N TRP A 117 22.24 4.03 15.48
CA TRP A 117 23.54 4.00 14.80
C TRP A 117 24.55 5.00 15.38
N VAL A 118 24.07 6.13 15.91
CA VAL A 118 24.91 7.11 16.62
C VAL A 118 25.34 6.56 17.99
N GLU A 119 24.46 5.87 18.71
CA GLU A 119 24.79 5.18 19.96
C GLU A 119 25.84 4.08 19.72
N ALA A 120 25.65 3.26 18.68
CA ALA A 120 26.61 2.23 18.27
C ALA A 120 28.00 2.79 17.89
N ASP A 121 28.07 4.04 17.40
CA ASP A 121 29.34 4.73 17.12
C ASP A 121 30.04 5.21 18.39
N GLY A 122 29.29 5.54 19.45
CA GLY A 122 29.82 6.04 20.72
C GLY A 122 30.40 4.96 21.64
N ASP A 123 29.90 3.73 21.55
CA ASP A 123 30.28 2.61 22.44
C ASP A 123 31.50 1.79 21.95
N GLU A 124 31.95 1.97 20.70
CA GLU A 124 33.11 1.22 20.17
C GLU A 124 34.46 1.97 20.34
N PRO A 125 35.46 1.38 21.03
CA PRO A 125 36.80 1.92 21.09
C PRO A 125 37.54 1.63 19.77
N LEU A 126 37.67 2.66 18.93
CA LEU A 126 38.67 2.74 17.87
C LEU A 126 38.57 1.68 16.74
N SER A 127 37.37 1.39 16.23
CA SER A 127 37.22 0.87 14.86
C SER A 127 36.79 2.04 13.95
N CYS A 128 37.75 2.87 13.53
CA CYS A 128 37.50 4.16 12.86
C CYS A 128 36.81 4.10 11.46
N LEU A 129 36.22 2.97 11.04
CA LEU A 129 35.65 2.82 9.69
C LEU A 129 34.51 1.80 9.57
N SER A 130 33.42 1.93 10.32
CA SER A 130 32.20 1.15 10.02
C SER A 130 30.91 1.98 10.13
N TRP A 131 30.62 2.60 11.29
CA TRP A 131 29.34 3.28 11.53
C TRP A 131 29.23 4.69 10.96
N ARG A 132 30.23 5.56 11.18
CA ARG A 132 30.26 6.92 10.60
C ARG A 132 30.26 6.88 9.07
N ALA A 133 31.04 5.97 8.50
CA ALA A 133 31.07 5.75 7.06
C ALA A 133 29.72 5.24 6.55
N ALA A 134 29.07 4.29 7.24
CA ALA A 134 27.74 3.82 6.89
C ALA A 134 26.67 4.94 6.95
N LEU A 135 26.68 5.77 8.01
CA LEU A 135 25.77 6.92 8.13
C LEU A 135 25.93 7.92 6.98
N LEU A 136 27.18 8.23 6.62
CA LEU A 136 27.48 9.12 5.49
C LEU A 136 27.07 8.50 4.16
N LEU A 137 27.31 7.20 3.95
CA LEU A 137 26.90 6.49 2.74
C LEU A 137 25.38 6.43 2.59
N VAL A 138 24.65 6.13 3.66
CA VAL A 138 23.18 6.13 3.65
C VAL A 138 22.66 7.53 3.34
N SER A 139 23.20 8.57 3.97
CA SER A 139 22.81 9.96 3.70
C SER A 139 23.10 10.37 2.25
N ALA A 140 24.30 10.06 1.76
CA ALA A 140 24.72 10.39 0.39
C ALA A 140 23.87 9.66 -0.66
N THR A 141 23.53 8.39 -0.43
CA THR A 141 22.66 7.62 -1.33
C THR A 141 21.22 8.14 -1.34
N MET A 142 20.67 8.59 -0.21
CA MET A 142 19.34 9.21 -0.18
C MET A 142 19.30 10.55 -0.94
N TYR A 143 20.26 11.44 -0.71
CA TYR A 143 20.35 12.70 -1.45
C TYR A 143 20.60 12.49 -2.94
N GLY A 144 21.52 11.58 -3.28
CA GLY A 144 21.81 11.22 -4.67
C GLY A 144 20.60 10.61 -5.37
N GLY A 145 19.90 9.69 -4.72
CA GLY A 145 18.66 9.09 -5.22
C GLY A 145 17.57 10.12 -5.47
N SER A 146 17.38 11.06 -4.55
CA SER A 146 16.43 12.18 -4.70
C SER A 146 16.78 13.08 -5.90
N ALA A 147 18.04 13.50 -6.01
CA ALA A 147 18.49 14.33 -7.13
C ALA A 147 18.35 13.62 -8.49
N MET A 148 18.72 12.33 -8.56
CA MET A 148 18.53 11.51 -9.76
C MET A 148 17.05 11.35 -10.13
N GLY A 149 16.18 11.14 -9.13
CA GLY A 149 14.73 11.05 -9.33
C GLY A 149 14.14 12.36 -9.86
N CYS A 150 14.52 13.51 -9.28
CA CYS A 150 14.11 14.82 -9.80
C CYS A 150 14.59 15.03 -11.24
N ALA A 151 15.84 14.69 -11.55
CA ALA A 151 16.39 14.84 -12.89
C ALA A 151 15.67 13.93 -13.92
N SER A 152 15.33 12.69 -13.57
CA SER A 152 14.63 11.77 -14.46
C SER A 152 13.19 12.24 -14.74
N LEU A 153 12.47 12.71 -13.72
CA LEU A 153 11.13 13.28 -13.88
C LEU A 153 11.13 14.49 -14.81
N LEU A 154 12.08 15.41 -14.65
CA LEU A 154 12.18 16.59 -15.51
C LEU A 154 12.50 16.22 -16.97
N ARG A 155 13.36 15.22 -17.20
CA ARG A 155 13.68 14.77 -18.56
C ARG A 155 12.50 14.08 -19.26
N LEU A 156 11.72 13.29 -18.53
CA LEU A 156 10.62 12.52 -19.10
C LEU A 156 9.35 13.38 -19.30
N PHE A 157 9.05 14.29 -18.37
CA PHE A 157 7.80 15.03 -18.38
C PHE A 157 7.92 16.51 -18.77
N ALA A 158 9.12 17.10 -18.72
CA ALA A 158 9.36 18.50 -19.13
C ALA A 158 10.24 18.62 -20.40
N GLY A 159 10.42 17.52 -21.15
CA GLY A 159 11.03 17.56 -22.48
C GLY A 159 10.15 18.30 -23.50
N PRO A 160 10.70 18.75 -24.65
CA PRO A 160 9.92 19.44 -25.68
C PRO A 160 8.80 18.53 -26.21
N VAL A 161 7.57 19.03 -26.18
CA VAL A 161 6.43 18.39 -26.85
C VAL A 161 6.59 18.57 -28.37
N GLY A 162 7.21 17.57 -29.01
CA GLY A 162 7.32 17.46 -30.47
C GLY A 162 6.24 16.56 -31.05
#